data_AF-A0A831UDH3-F1
#
_entry.id   AF-A0A831UDH3-F1
#
_cell.length_a   1.000
_cell.length_b   1.000
_cell.length_c   1.000
_cell.angle_alpha   90.00
_cell.angle_beta   90.00
_cell.angle_gamma   90.00
#
_symmetry.space_group_name_H-M   'P 1'
#
loop_
_entity.id
_entity.type
_entity.pdbx_description
1 polymer ?
#
loop_
_entity_poly.entity_id
_entity_poly.type
_entity_poly.pdbx_seq_one_letter_code
_entity_poly.pdbx_strand_id
1 'polypeptide(L)'
;MDEKEKQEISLIGRLLSMEALLILMGIVSLGYGIMKAQVMSIFWGVMILVGAVVLSFVRKKDWKKHWEEMEGAQRRYEARMKAQEQQEKERDNAAKQ
;
A
#
# COMPACT_ATOMS: atom_id res chain seq x y z
N MET A 1 -11.17 4.76 16.45
CA MET A 1 -10.55 4.81 15.12
C MET A 1 -10.32 6.26 14.82
N ASP A 2 -9.08 6.70 14.98
CA ASP A 2 -8.67 8.09 14.98
C ASP A 2 -8.79 8.74 13.60
N GLU A 3 -9.29 9.98 13.55
CA GLU A 3 -9.50 10.75 12.31
C GLU A 3 -8.23 10.92 11.47
N LYS A 4 -7.06 10.79 12.09
CA LYS A 4 -5.76 10.81 11.42
C LYS A 4 -5.54 9.62 10.48
N GLU A 5 -5.90 8.40 10.89
CA GLU A 5 -5.76 7.21 10.03
C GLU A 5 -6.63 7.34 8.76
N LYS A 6 -7.83 7.91 8.88
CA LYS A 6 -8.72 8.14 7.72
C LYS A 6 -8.10 9.11 6.71
N GLN A 7 -7.38 10.14 7.16
CA GLN A 7 -6.70 11.07 6.27
C GLN A 7 -5.51 10.42 5.56
N GLU A 8 -4.74 9.62 6.27
CA GLU A 8 -3.57 8.92 5.71
C GLU A 8 -4.01 7.90 4.64
N ILE A 9 -5.08 7.13 4.90
CA ILE A 9 -5.68 6.21 3.93
C ILE A 9 -6.19 6.96 2.69
N SER A 10 -6.80 8.13 2.87
CA SER A 10 -7.31 8.95 1.77
C SER A 10 -6.18 9.52 0.90
N LEU A 11 -5.08 9.98 1.50
CA LEU A 11 -3.91 10.49 0.78
C LEU A 11 -3.18 9.38 0.01
N ILE A 12 -2.99 8.22 0.64
CA ILE A 12 -2.40 7.03 0.01
C ILE A 12 -3.27 6.56 -1.15
N GLY A 13 -4.59 6.51 -0.97
CA GLY A 13 -5.54 6.16 -2.02
C GLY A 13 -5.50 7.12 -3.20
N ARG A 14 -5.33 8.42 -2.96
CA ARG A 14 -5.25 9.45 -4.00
C ARG A 14 -3.95 9.37 -4.81
N LEU A 15 -2.83 9.11 -4.15
CA LEU A 15 -1.53 8.90 -4.79
C LEU A 15 -1.54 7.64 -5.67
N LEU A 16 -2.09 6.54 -5.14
CA LEU A 16 -2.29 5.29 -5.89
C LEU A 16 -3.20 5.46 -7.11
N SER A 17 -4.27 6.26 -6.99
CA SER A 17 -5.19 6.53 -8.09
C SER A 17 -4.52 7.35 -9.20
N MET A 18 -3.66 8.31 -8.85
CA MET A 18 -2.91 9.11 -9.81
C MET A 18 -1.85 8.29 -10.57
N GLU A 19 -1.13 7.41 -9.87
CA GLU A 19 -0.20 6.47 -10.51
C GLU A 19 -0.92 5.46 -11.41
N ALA A 20 -2.07 4.93 -10.97
CA ALA A 20 -2.85 4.00 -11.78
C ALA A 20 -3.34 4.65 -13.09
N LEU A 21 -3.73 5.93 -13.05
CA LEU A 21 -4.07 6.71 -14.23
C LEU A 21 -2.88 6.89 -15.17
N LEU A 22 -1.68 7.18 -14.64
CA LEU A 22 -0.47 7.30 -15.45
C LEU A 22 -0.10 5.99 -16.14
N ILE A 23 -0.20 4.85 -15.44
CA ILE A 23 0.04 3.53 -16.02
C ILE A 23 -0.99 3.22 -17.11
N LEU A 24 -2.28 3.51 -16.85
CA LEU A 24 -3.35 3.31 -17.82
C LEU A 24 -3.13 4.16 -19.09
N MET A 25 -2.76 5.42 -18.92
CA MET A 25 -2.43 6.31 -20.05
C MET A 25 -1.25 5.77 -20.87
N GLY A 26 -0.24 5.22 -20.18
CA GLY A 26 0.89 4.53 -20.81
C GLY A 26 0.49 3.37 -21.71
N ILE A 27 -0.37 2.49 -21.20
CA ILE A 27 -0.88 1.33 -21.94
C ILE A 27 -1.69 1.75 -23.17
N VAL A 28 -2.56 2.76 -23.02
CA VAL A 28 -3.38 3.30 -24.12
C VAL A 28 -2.50 3.93 -25.22
N SER A 29 -1.50 4.73 -24.83
CA SER A 29 -0.55 5.35 -25.77
C SER A 29 0.25 4.29 -26.56
N LEU A 30 0.67 3.22 -25.88
CA LEU A 30 1.45 2.13 -26.46
C LEU A 30 0.62 1.29 -27.45
N GLY A 31 -0.62 0.97 -27.09
CA GLY A 31 -1.55 0.28 -27.99
C GLY A 31 -1.83 1.09 -29.27
N TYR A 32 -2.02 2.41 -29.14
CA TYR A 32 -2.22 3.29 -30.30
C TYR A 32 -0.96 3.39 -31.19
N GLY A 33 0.23 3.43 -30.57
CA GLY A 33 1.51 3.46 -31.27
C GLY A 33 1.80 2.21 -32.10
N ILE A 34 1.46 1.02 -31.58
CA ILE A 34 1.62 -0.26 -32.28
C ILE A 34 0.70 -0.32 -33.51
N MET A 35 -0.56 0.13 -33.39
CA MET A 35 -1.49 0.13 -34.53
C MET A 35 -1.04 1.03 -35.68
N LYS A 36 -0.30 2.11 -35.40
CA LYS A 36 0.14 3.10 -36.40
C LYS A 36 1.59 2.92 -36.89
N ALA A 37 2.34 1.95 -36.37
CA ALA A 37 3.75 1.68 -36.69
C ALA A 37 4.65 2.94 -36.67
N GLN A 38 4.40 3.87 -35.75
CA GLN A 38 5.24 5.07 -35.59
C GLN A 38 6.36 4.78 -34.58
N VAL A 39 7.61 4.81 -35.04
CA VAL A 39 8.83 4.58 -34.24
C VAL A 39 8.87 5.48 -33.00
N MET A 40 8.44 6.73 -33.12
CA MET A 40 8.39 7.68 -32.00
C MET A 40 7.38 7.25 -30.92
N SER A 41 6.22 6.71 -31.33
CA SER A 41 5.21 6.20 -30.39
C SER A 41 5.65 4.90 -29.72
N ILE A 42 6.44 4.06 -30.42
CA ILE A 42 7.03 2.84 -29.84
C ILE A 42 8.07 3.21 -28.78
N PHE A 43 8.93 4.20 -29.04
CA PHE A 43 9.93 4.69 -28.07
C PHE A 43 9.28 5.18 -26.77
N TRP A 44 8.26 6.05 -26.90
CA TRP A 44 7.49 6.53 -25.74
C TRP A 44 6.77 5.40 -25.02
N GLY A 45 6.22 4.44 -25.78
CA GLY A 45 5.64 3.22 -25.22
C GLY A 45 6.64 2.45 -24.35
N VAL A 46 7.80 2.11 -24.89
CA VAL A 46 8.85 1.38 -24.15
C VAL A 46 9.31 2.17 -22.92
N MET A 47 9.48 3.49 -23.04
CA MET A 47 9.89 4.35 -21.93
C MET A 47 8.86 4.33 -20.79
N ILE A 48 7.56 4.36 -21.11
CA ILE A 48 6.49 4.26 -20.11
C ILE A 48 6.41 2.85 -19.52
N LEU A 49 6.64 1.81 -20.31
CA LEU A 49 6.63 0.41 -19.85
C LEU A 49 7.79 0.16 -18.86
N VAL A 50 9.00 0.66 -19.16
CA VAL A 50 10.14 0.65 -18.23
C VAL A 50 9.82 1.46 -16.98
N GLY A 51 9.24 2.65 -17.13
CA GLY A 51 8.76 3.47 -16.01
C GLY A 51 7.79 2.70 -15.11
N ALA A 52 6.82 1.99 -15.68
CA ALA A 52 5.83 1.20 -14.95
C ALA A 52 6.44 -0.04 -14.25
N VAL A 53 7.46 -0.66 -14.84
CA VAL A 53 8.20 -1.77 -14.22
C VAL A 53 9.00 -1.25 -13.01
N VAL A 54 9.71 -0.13 -13.15
CA VAL A 54 10.43 0.50 -12.05
C VAL A 54 9.46 0.92 -10.95
N LEU A 55 8.33 1.53 -11.29
CA LEU A 55 7.29 1.92 -10.34
C LEU A 55 6.71 0.70 -9.62
N SER A 56 6.45 -0.40 -10.34
CA SER A 56 5.98 -1.66 -9.73
C SER A 56 7.01 -2.27 -8.79
N PHE A 57 8.30 -2.12 -9.09
CA PHE A 57 9.39 -2.57 -8.21
C PHE A 57 9.51 -1.72 -6.95
N VAL A 58 9.49 -0.39 -7.10
CA VAL A 58 9.46 0.57 -5.99
C VAL A 58 8.26 0.29 -5.10
N ARG A 59 7.07 0.16 -5.70
CA ARG A 59 5.84 -0.13 -4.98
C ARG A 59 5.88 -1.48 -4.26
N LYS A 60 6.40 -2.56 -4.88
CA LYS A 60 6.58 -3.84 -4.17
C LYS A 60 7.54 -3.74 -2.99
N LYS A 61 8.62 -2.97 -3.13
CA LYS A 61 9.64 -2.80 -2.08
C LYS A 61 9.11 -1.94 -0.92
N ASP A 62 8.48 -0.81 -1.21
CA ASP A 62 7.94 0.09 -0.19
C ASP A 62 6.70 -0.49 0.50
N TRP A 63 5.85 -1.21 -0.24
CA TRP A 63 4.67 -1.87 0.34
C TRP A 63 5.07 -2.97 1.32
N LYS A 64 6.08 -3.77 0.98
CA LYS A 64 6.55 -4.84 1.87
C LYS A 64 7.13 -4.27 3.18
N LYS A 65 7.84 -3.15 3.08
CA LYS A 65 8.43 -2.46 4.23
C LYS A 65 7.36 -1.87 5.17
N HIS A 66 6.30 -1.26 4.61
CA HIS A 66 5.18 -0.76 5.40
C HIS A 66 4.37 -1.87 6.10
N TRP A 67 4.20 -3.02 5.44
CA TRP A 67 3.56 -4.18 6.08
C TRP A 67 4.39 -4.73 7.25
N GLU A 68 5.71 -4.80 7.11
CA GLU A 68 6.61 -5.21 8.20
C GLU A 68 6.53 -4.28 9.43
N GLU A 69 6.41 -2.97 9.19
CA GLU A 69 6.24 -1.98 10.26
C GLU A 69 4.88 -2.10 10.96
N MET A 70 3.79 -2.36 10.22
CA MET A 70 2.45 -2.56 10.78
C MET A 70 2.34 -3.87 11.59
N GLU A 71 2.88 -4.98 11.10
CA GLU A 71 2.88 -6.25 11.82
C GLU A 71 3.69 -6.19 13.13
N GLY A 72 4.73 -5.35 13.18
CA GLY A 72 5.51 -5.08 14.38
C GLY A 72 4.78 -4.19 15.40
N ALA A 73 3.93 -3.27 14.94
CA ALA A 73 3.11 -2.41 15.81
C ALA A 73 1.90 -3.17 16.37
N GLN A 74 1.23 -3.97 15.53
CA GLN A 74 0.06 -4.75 15.90
C GLN A 74 0.38 -5.83 16.95
N ARG A 75 1.51 -6.53 16.81
CA ARG A 75 1.98 -7.50 17.83
C ARG A 75 2.21 -6.88 19.19
N ARG A 76 2.70 -5.63 19.25
CA ARG A 76 2.90 -4.89 20.51
C ARG A 76 1.58 -4.45 21.13
N TYR A 77 0.60 -4.09 20.32
CA TYR A 77 -0.75 -3.77 20.78
C TYR A 77 -1.46 -5.01 21.33
N GLU A 78 -1.42 -6.13 20.61
CA GLU A 78 -2.03 -7.39 21.06
C GLU A 78 -1.40 -7.91 22.35
N ALA A 79 -0.08 -7.78 22.52
CA ALA A 79 0.61 -8.16 23.75
C ALA A 79 0.13 -7.34 24.96
N ARG A 80 -0.11 -6.04 24.77
CA ARG A 80 -0.62 -5.14 25.83
C ARG A 80 -2.07 -5.45 26.19
N MET A 81 -2.91 -5.70 25.18
CA MET A 81 -4.32 -6.08 25.38
C MET A 81 -4.42 -7.40 26.15
N LYS A 82 -3.64 -8.42 25.76
CA LYS A 82 -3.64 -9.72 26.45
C LYS A 82 -3.14 -9.63 27.89
N ALA A 83 -2.14 -8.79 28.16
CA ALA A 83 -1.65 -8.57 29.52
C ALA A 83 -2.69 -7.86 30.41
N GLN A 84 -3.44 -6.90 29.85
CA GLN A 84 -4.55 -6.25 30.57
C GLN A 84 -5.71 -7.22 30.81
N GLU A 85 -6.08 -8.00 29.80
CA GLU A 85 -7.18 -8.97 29.91
C GLU A 85 -6.85 -10.10 30.89
N GLN A 86 -5.58 -10.50 30.99
CA GLN A 86 -5.11 -11.45 32.02
C GLN A 86 -5.15 -10.84 33.42
N GLN A 87 -4.68 -9.60 33.60
CA GLN A 87 -4.78 -8.92 34.89
C GLN A 87 -6.22 -8.70 35.35
N GLU A 88 -7.12 -8.40 34.42
CA GLU A 88 -8.54 -8.21 34.71
C GLU A 88 -9.17 -9.53 35.13
N LYS A 89 -8.89 -10.63 34.42
CA LYS A 89 -9.34 -11.98 34.80
C LYS A 89 -8.78 -12.44 36.14
N GLU A 90 -7.52 -12.15 36.44
CA GLU A 90 -6.91 -12.46 37.74
C GLU A 90 -7.54 -11.66 38.89
N ARG A 91 -7.80 -10.36 38.67
CA ARG A 91 -8.53 -9.53 39.65
C ARG A 91 -9.95 -10.03 39.89
N ASP A 92 -10.67 -10.38 38.84
CA ASP A 92 -12.06 -10.83 38.93
C ASP A 92 -12.18 -12.21 39.59
N ASN A 93 -11.18 -13.07 39.42
CA ASN A 93 -11.09 -14.36 40.10
C ASN A 93 -10.70 -14.21 41.58
N ALA A 94 -9.79 -13.27 41.91
CA ALA A 94 -9.40 -12.96 43.28
C ALA A 94 -10.52 -12.27 44.09
N ALA A 95 -11.43 -11.55 43.43
CA ALA A 95 -12.59 -10.92 44.07
C ALA A 95 -13.76 -11.89 44.33
N LYS A 96 -13.72 -13.11 43.75
CA LYS A 96 -14.76 -14.14 43.89
C LYS A 96 -14.41 -15.25 44.89
N GLN A 97 -13.17 -15.28 45.40
CA GLN A 97 -12.75 -16.14 46.52
C GLN A 97 -12.92 -15.42 47.85
#